data_AF-A0A521QPY1-F1
#
_entry.id   AF-A0A521QPY1-F1
#
_cell.length_a   1.000
_cell.length_b   1.000
_cell.length_c   1.000
_cell.angle_alpha   90.00
_cell.angle_beta   90.00
_cell.angle_gamma   90.00
#
_symmetry.space_group_name_H-M   'P 1'
#
loop_
_entity.id
_entity.type
_entity.pdbx_description
1 polymer ?
#
loop_
_entity_poly.entity_id
_entity_poly.type
_entity_poly.pdbx_seq_one_letter_code
_entity_poly.pdbx_strand_id
1 'polypeptide(L)'
;MSRSLNAPLSPNEEITLRRVALGISCARDLSQRDLVRLKTLSLVEMEGDRLQLTPDGRLRYKTLPRATSLTDAPTYEELVSALAERMRKEQNQSQNES
;
A
#
# COMPACT_ATOMS: atom_id res chain seq x y z
N MET A 1 -9.62 23.51 -4.06
CA MET A 1 -8.24 23.40 -3.55
C MET A 1 -7.74 22.00 -3.84
N SER A 2 -6.80 21.83 -4.78
CA SER A 2 -6.50 20.54 -5.43
C SER A 2 -5.00 20.32 -5.68
N ARG A 3 -4.13 21.08 -5.01
CA ARG A 3 -2.66 20.94 -5.16
C ARG A 3 -2.13 19.64 -4.54
N SER A 4 -2.81 19.10 -3.53
CA SER A 4 -2.49 17.83 -2.85
C SER A 4 -2.60 16.62 -3.77
N LEU A 5 -3.72 16.51 -4.49
CA LEU A 5 -4.05 15.36 -5.34
C LEU A 5 -3.20 15.25 -6.60
N ASN A 6 -2.67 16.37 -7.12
CA ASN A 6 -1.92 16.38 -8.38
C ASN A 6 -0.40 16.43 -8.20
N ALA A 7 0.10 16.61 -6.98
CA ALA A 7 1.54 16.62 -6.73
C ALA A 7 2.14 15.23 -6.96
N PRO A 8 3.20 15.07 -7.77
CA PRO A 8 3.82 13.78 -7.99
C PRO A 8 4.38 13.25 -6.66
N LEU A 9 4.12 11.98 -6.39
CA LEU A 9 4.73 11.27 -5.26
C LEU A 9 6.00 10.58 -5.76
N SER A 10 7.04 10.57 -4.94
CA SER A 10 8.20 9.70 -5.17
C SER A 10 7.83 8.23 -4.92
N PRO A 11 8.57 7.26 -5.46
CA PRO A 11 8.33 5.84 -5.16
C PRO A 11 8.33 5.51 -3.65
N ASN A 12 9.19 6.17 -2.88
CA ASN A 12 9.27 5.98 -1.42
C ASN A 12 8.06 6.58 -0.70
N GLU A 13 7.56 7.72 -1.17
CA GLU A 13 6.34 8.34 -0.66
C GLU A 13 5.12 7.46 -0.95
N GLU A 14 5.04 6.85 -2.14
CA GLU A 14 3.98 5.89 -2.44
C GLU A 14 4.04 4.66 -1.53
N ILE A 15 5.22 4.08 -1.32
CA ILE A 15 5.39 2.94 -0.41
C ILE A 15 4.94 3.32 1.01
N THR A 16 5.34 4.50 1.47
CA THR A 16 4.94 5.03 2.78
C THR A 16 3.42 5.19 2.85
N LEU A 17 2.79 5.79 1.84
CA LEU A 17 1.34 5.93 1.76
C LEU A 17 0.63 4.57 1.78
N ARG A 18 1.16 3.56 1.06
CA ARG A 18 0.61 2.19 1.07
C ARG A 18 0.70 1.55 2.47
N ARG A 19 1.84 1.70 3.16
CA ARG A 19 2.02 1.16 4.51
C ARG A 19 1.06 1.76 5.53
N VAL A 20 0.80 3.06 5.40
CA VAL A 20 -0.21 3.78 6.20
C VAL A 20 -1.61 3.27 5.88
N ALA A 21 -1.94 3.13 4.60
CA ALA A 21 -3.24 2.63 4.15
C ALA A 21 -3.58 1.25 4.72
N LEU A 22 -2.57 0.37 4.78
CA LEU A 22 -2.73 -1.00 5.25
C LEU A 22 -2.60 -1.14 6.78
N GLY A 23 -2.19 -0.09 7.49
CA GLY A 23 -2.03 -0.10 8.95
C GLY A 23 -0.92 -1.04 9.48
N ILE A 24 -0.02 -1.52 8.61
CA ILE A 24 0.97 -2.56 8.95
C ILE A 24 2.23 -1.96 9.61
N SER A 25 2.45 -0.65 9.51
CA SER A 25 3.66 0.00 10.03
C SER A 25 3.34 1.04 11.08
N CYS A 26 4.10 1.03 12.19
CA CYS A 26 4.10 2.12 13.15
C CYS A 26 4.84 3.33 12.56
N ALA A 27 4.47 4.55 12.94
CA ALA A 27 5.08 5.78 12.40
C ALA A 27 6.61 5.84 12.57
N ARG A 28 7.15 5.16 13.59
CA ARG A 28 8.59 5.02 13.86
C ARG A 28 9.35 4.19 12.81
N ASP A 29 8.67 3.28 12.11
CA ASP A 29 9.25 2.39 11.10
C ASP A 29 9.17 2.98 9.69
N LEU A 30 8.58 4.18 9.57
CA LEU A 30 8.42 4.92 8.33
C LEU A 30 9.45 6.04 8.25
N SER A 31 9.87 6.36 7.04
CA SER A 31 10.74 7.50 6.77
C SER A 31 10.07 8.80 7.25
N GLN A 32 10.68 9.47 8.23
CA GLN A 32 10.14 10.73 8.77
C GLN A 32 10.05 11.81 7.69
N ARG A 33 11.02 11.84 6.76
CA ARG A 33 11.02 12.77 5.63
C ARG A 33 9.79 12.58 4.75
N ASP A 34 9.48 11.34 4.41
CA ASP A 34 8.34 11.01 3.55
C ASP A 34 7.02 11.27 4.29
N LEU A 35 6.95 10.96 5.59
CA LEU A 35 5.80 11.29 6.43
C LEU A 35 5.54 12.80 6.51
N VAL A 36 6.58 13.62 6.72
CA VAL A 36 6.45 15.08 6.72
C VAL A 36 5.92 15.55 5.38
N ARG A 37 6.45 15.02 4.27
CA ARG A 37 5.99 15.38 2.92
C ARG A 37 4.52 15.01 2.70
N LEU A 38 4.11 13.81 3.08
CA LEU A 38 2.74 13.33 2.94
C LEU A 38 1.76 14.13 3.82
N LYS A 39 2.18 14.55 5.02
CA LYS A 39 1.41 15.47 5.87
C LYS A 39 1.25 16.85 5.23
N THR A 40 2.32 17.40 4.66
CA THR A 40 2.27 18.67 3.90
C THR A 40 1.35 18.59 2.69
N LEU A 41 1.26 17.41 2.06
CA LEU A 41 0.31 17.13 0.98
C LEU A 41 -1.11 16.82 1.48
N SER A 42 -1.36 16.85 2.78
CA SER A 42 -2.65 16.50 3.40
C SER A 42 -3.15 15.11 3.01
N LEU A 43 -2.24 14.15 2.77
CA LEU A 43 -2.57 12.76 2.42
C LEU A 43 -2.61 11.86 3.66
N VAL A 44 -1.88 12.22 4.71
CA VAL A 44 -1.85 11.49 5.96
C VAL A 44 -1.99 12.46 7.13
N GLU A 45 -2.59 12.00 8.21
CA GLU A 45 -2.74 12.72 9.45
C GLU A 45 -2.42 11.82 10.64
N MET A 46 -2.15 12.42 11.80
CA MET A 46 -2.08 11.67 13.05
C MET A 46 -3.37 11.87 13.82
N GLU A 47 -4.04 10.77 14.11
CA GLU A 47 -5.17 10.71 15.02
C GLU A 47 -4.71 10.01 16.29
N GLY A 48 -4.47 10.80 17.34
CA GLY A 48 -3.78 10.33 18.55
C GLY A 48 -2.36 9.86 18.22
N ASP A 49 -2.06 8.62 18.58
CA ASP A 49 -0.76 7.98 18.31
C ASP A 49 -0.75 7.11 17.04
N ARG A 50 -1.81 7.21 16.22
CA ARG A 50 -1.97 6.42 15.00
C ARG A 50 -1.89 7.31 13.77
N LEU A 51 -1.15 6.83 12.77
CA LEU A 51 -1.06 7.49 11.47
C LEU A 51 -2.17 6.93 10.57
N GLN A 52 -2.96 7.82 9.97
CA GLN A 52 -4.11 7.45 9.14
C GLN A 52 -4.13 8.23 7.83
N LEU A 53 -4.84 7.69 6.83
CA LEU A 53 -5.11 8.41 5.59
C LEU A 53 -6.21 9.44 5.80
N THR A 54 -6.02 10.62 5.23
CA THR A 54 -7.11 11.59 5.05
C THR A 54 -8.04 11.14 3.91
N PRO A 55 -9.19 11.81 3.67
CA PRO A 55 -10.02 11.56 2.48
C PRO A 55 -9.23 11.69 1.16
N ASP A 56 -8.39 12.72 1.04
CA ASP A 56 -7.52 12.92 -0.13
C ASP A 56 -6.47 11.81 -0.24
N GLY A 57 -5.90 11.38 0.89
CA GLY A 57 -4.99 10.24 0.97
C GLY A 57 -5.60 8.94 0.49
N ARG A 58 -6.85 8.67 0.86
CA ARG A 58 -7.61 7.51 0.39
C ARG A 58 -7.86 7.56 -1.11
N LEU A 59 -8.25 8.73 -1.64
CA LEU A 59 -8.44 8.90 -3.08
C LEU A 59 -7.12 8.67 -3.83
N ARG A 60 -6.02 9.26 -3.33
CA ARG A 60 -4.69 9.11 -3.91
C ARG A 60 -4.21 7.65 -3.87
N TYR A 61 -4.42 6.96 -2.75
CA TYR A 61 -4.10 5.54 -2.62
C TYR A 61 -4.84 4.70 -3.67
N LYS A 62 -6.14 4.93 -3.88
CA LYS A 62 -6.93 4.21 -4.90
C LYS A 62 -6.42 4.39 -6.33
N THR A 63 -5.73 5.49 -6.63
CA THR A 63 -5.13 5.74 -7.96
C THR A 63 -3.77 5.08 -8.14
N LEU A 64 -3.16 4.54 -7.08
CA LEU A 64 -1.87 3.87 -7.18
C LEU A 64 -2.00 2.51 -7.88
N PRO A 65 -0.99 2.10 -8.67
CA PRO A 65 -0.95 0.74 -9.19
C PRO A 65 -0.92 -0.26 -8.03
N ARG A 66 -1.75 -1.31 -8.13
CA ARG A 66 -1.91 -2.39 -7.13
C ARG A 66 -2.39 -1.89 -5.75
N ALA A 67 -3.21 -0.84 -5.72
CA ALA A 67 -3.90 -0.47 -4.51
C ALA A 67 -4.84 -1.61 -4.07
N THR A 68 -4.50 -2.29 -2.98
CA THR A 68 -5.36 -3.33 -2.40
C THR A 68 -6.48 -2.62 -1.65
N SER A 69 -7.71 -2.70 -2.17
CA SER A 69 -8.85 -2.30 -1.34
C SER A 69 -8.98 -3.32 -0.21
N LEU A 70 -9.03 -2.87 1.05
CA LEU A 70 -9.30 -3.74 2.19
C LEU A 70 -10.68 -4.43 2.08
N THR A 71 -11.59 -3.88 1.27
CA THR A 71 -12.89 -4.51 0.95
C THR A 71 -12.79 -5.64 -0.06
N ASP A 72 -11.73 -5.66 -0.87
CA ASP A 72 -11.44 -6.69 -1.87
C ASP A 72 -10.29 -7.58 -1.36
N ALA A 73 -10.01 -7.54 -0.05
CA ALA A 73 -9.01 -8.39 0.54
C ALA A 73 -9.44 -9.84 0.30
N PRO A 74 -8.65 -10.62 -0.45
CA PRO A 74 -8.99 -12.01 -0.70
C PRO A 74 -9.14 -12.72 0.65
N THR A 75 -10.15 -13.57 0.74
CA THR A 75 -10.35 -14.41 1.91
C THR A 75 -9.11 -15.28 2.13
N TYR A 76 -8.93 -15.77 3.35
CA TYR A 76 -7.82 -16.67 3.66
C TYR A 76 -7.79 -17.88 2.70
N GLU A 77 -8.95 -18.43 2.34
CA GLU A 77 -9.04 -19.54 1.39
C GLU A 77 -8.58 -19.16 -0.02
N GLU A 78 -8.95 -17.98 -0.50
CA GLU A 78 -8.50 -17.46 -1.79
C GLU A 78 -6.99 -17.22 -1.81
N LEU A 79 -6.42 -16.72 -0.70
CA LEU A 79 -4.98 -16.55 -0.53
C LEU A 79 -4.23 -17.89 -0.56
N VAL A 80 -4.71 -18.88 0.20
CA VAL A 80 -4.11 -20.23 0.23
C VAL A 80 -4.21 -20.90 -1.14
N SER A 81 -5.34 -20.76 -1.82
CA SER A 81 -5.55 -21.32 -3.16
C SER A 81 -4.62 -20.68 -4.19
N ALA A 82 -4.48 -19.35 -4.19
CA ALA A 82 -3.59 -18.63 -5.09
C ALA A 82 -2.11 -19.00 -4.86
N LEU A 83 -1.70 -19.19 -3.59
CA LEU A 83 -0.36 -19.67 -3.25
C LEU A 83 -0.14 -21.10 -3.74
N ALA A 84 -1.09 -22.00 -3.52
CA ALA A 84 -1.00 -23.39 -3.97
C ALA A 84 -0.88 -23.50 -5.51
N GLU A 85 -1.68 -22.73 -6.25
CA GLU A 85 -1.60 -22.65 -7.73
C GLU A 85 -0.23 -22.16 -8.20
N ARG A 86 0.32 -21.14 -7.54
CA ARG A 86 1.64 -20.62 -7.89
C ARG A 86 2.74 -21.64 -7.62
N MET A 87 2.70 -22.33 -6.48
CA MET A 87 3.68 -23.38 -6.16
C MET A 87 3.63 -24.54 -7.17
N ARG A 88 2.44 -24.94 -7.64
CA ARG A 88 2.31 -25.96 -8.69
C ARG A 88 2.90 -25.49 -10.03
N LYS A 89 2.70 -24.22 -10.40
CA LYS A 89 3.29 -23.65 -11.62
C LYS A 89 4.81 -23.64 -11.57
N GLU A 90 5.40 -23.28 -10.43
CA GLU A 90 6.86 -23.28 -10.23
C GLU A 90 7.42 -24.72 -10.32
N GLN A 91 6.74 -25.71 -9.76
CA GLN A 91 7.14 -27.13 -9.87
C GLN A 91 7.07 -27.68 -11.30
N ASN A 92 6.04 -27.29 -12.07
CA ASN A 92 5.89 -27.72 -13.45
C ASN A 92 6.89 -27.04 -14.40
N GLN A 93 7.35 -25.82 -14.10
CA GLN A 93 8.41 -25.16 -14.86
C GLN A 93 9.76 -25.85 -14.70
N SER A 94 10.10 -26.29 -13.49
CA SER A 94 11.35 -27.03 -13.24
C SER A 94 11.41 -28.42 -13.88
N GLN A 95 10.26 -29.05 -14.19
CA GLN A 95 10.22 -30.35 -14.87
C GLN A 95 10.32 -30.27 -16.40
N ASN A 96 10.09 -29.09 -16.99
CA ASN A 96 10.06 -28.90 -18.44
C ASN A 96 11.39 -28.36 -19.00
N GLU A 97 12.38 -28.14 -18.14
CA GLU A 97 13.75 -27.67 -18.48
C GLU A 97 14.84 -28.75 -18.26
N SER A 98 14.47 -30.03 -18.08
CA SER A 98 15.41 -31.16 -17.93
C SER A 98 15.30 -32.19 -19.05
#